data_AF-A0A7Z0IZZ5-F1
#
_entry.id   AF-A0A7Z0IZZ5-F1
#
_cell.length_a   1.000
_cell.length_b   1.000
_cell.length_c   1.000
_cell.angle_alpha   90.00
_cell.angle_beta   90.00
_cell.angle_gamma   90.00
#
_symmetry.space_group_name_H-M   'P 1'
#
loop_
_entity.id
_entity.type
_entity.pdbx_description
1 polymer ?
#
loop_
_entity_poly.entity_id
_entity_poly.type
_entity_poly.pdbx_seq_one_letter_code
_entity_poly.pdbx_strand_id
1 'polypeptide(L)' 'MKWLESNDDQLRKLMLREPRGYPAHCCKIIVPPSHPEADAGYVIMEQIEYPMMSGGNTISVSRSSWKWACFR' A
#
# COMPACT_ATOMS: atom_id res chain seq x y z
N MET A 1 -7.62 -6.26 2.77
CA MET A 1 -6.82 -5.39 3.64
C MET A 1 -7.12 -5.47 5.15
N LYS A 2 -8.31 -5.88 5.63
CA LYS A 2 -8.59 -6.02 7.08
C LYS A 2 -7.66 -6.96 7.86
N TRP A 3 -7.06 -7.94 7.17
CA TRP A 3 -6.15 -8.89 7.82
C TRP A 3 -4.87 -8.23 8.31
N LEU A 4 -4.25 -7.36 7.51
CA LEU A 4 -3.03 -6.62 7.88
C LEU A 4 -3.29 -5.66 9.05
N GLU A 5 -4.42 -4.95 9.01
CA GLU A 5 -4.86 -4.09 10.12
C GLU A 5 -5.09 -4.87 11.42
N SER A 6 -5.69 -6.07 11.33
CA SER A 6 -6.05 -6.86 12.53
C SER A 6 -4.90 -7.71 13.08
N ASN A 7 -3.95 -8.14 12.24
CA ASN A 7 -2.92 -9.11 12.61
C ASN A 7 -1.50 -8.55 12.55
N ASP A 8 -1.24 -7.49 11.76
CA ASP A 8 0.12 -7.04 11.48
C ASP A 8 0.25 -5.51 11.29
N ASP A 9 -0.53 -4.72 12.04
CA ASP A 9 -0.47 -3.25 12.04
C ASP A 9 0.91 -2.71 12.50
N GLN A 10 1.72 -3.55 13.13
CA GLN A 10 3.11 -3.23 13.47
C GLN A 10 3.96 -2.90 12.24
N LEU A 11 3.69 -3.52 11.08
CA LEU A 11 4.45 -3.27 9.85
C LEU A 11 4.26 -1.83 9.38
N ARG A 12 3.02 -1.34 9.46
CA ARG A 12 2.69 0.05 9.16
C ARG A 12 3.34 1.01 10.14
N LYS A 13 3.26 0.73 11.44
CA LYS A 13 3.90 1.55 12.48
C LYS A 13 5.42 1.61 12.29
N LEU A 14 6.05 0.50 11.93
CA LEU A 14 7.49 0.42 11.71
C LEU A 14 7.96 1.25 10.51
N MET A 15 7.17 1.29 9.44
CA MET A 15 7.54 1.99 8.20
C MET A 15 7.13 3.46 8.20
N LEU A 16 6.03 3.82 8.89
CA LEU A 16 5.43 5.15 8.82
C LEU A 16 5.71 6.02 10.05
N ARG A 17 5.99 5.44 11.22
CA ARG A 17 6.33 6.24 12.41
C ARG A 17 7.82 6.55 12.47
N GLU A 18 8.13 7.57 13.25
CA GLU A 18 9.50 7.89 13.60
C GLU A 18 10.18 6.68 14.27
N PRO A 19 11.48 6.44 14.01
CA PRO A 19 12.45 7.31 13.31
C PRO A 19 12.52 7.12 11.78
N ARG A 20 11.72 6.21 11.20
CA ARG A 20 11.83 5.84 9.78
C ARG A 20 10.86 6.58 8.87
N GLY A 21 9.71 6.98 9.39
CA GLY A 21 8.70 7.74 8.67
C GLY A 21 8.40 9.08 9.31
N TYR A 22 7.69 9.91 8.55
CA TYR A 22 7.17 11.21 9.00
C TYR A 22 5.69 11.35 8.61
N PRO A 23 4.93 12.30 9.19
CA PRO A 23 3.47 12.33 9.05
C PRO A 23 2.89 12.35 7.61
N ALA A 24 3.64 12.79 6.59
CA ALA A 24 3.16 12.76 5.20
C ALA A 24 3.68 11.54 4.40
N HIS A 25 4.32 10.57 5.04
CA HIS A 25 4.68 9.31 4.41
C HIS A 25 3.48 8.39 4.19
N CYS A 26 3.49 7.77 3.01
CA CYS A 26 2.63 6.67 2.64
C CYS A 26 3.51 5.51 2.14
N CYS A 27 3.22 4.31 2.60
CA CYS A 27 3.96 3.10 2.22
C CYS A 27 3.05 2.23 1.36
N LYS A 28 3.63 1.55 0.37
CA LYS A 28 2.91 0.62 -0.50
C LYS A 28 3.60 -0.73 -0.46
N ILE A 29 2.86 -1.78 -0.15
CA ILE A 29 3.35 -3.15 -0.20
C ILE A 29 2.90 -3.74 -1.53
N ILE A 30 3.85 -4.27 -2.30
CA ILE A 30 3.55 -4.99 -3.54
C ILE A 30 3.16 -6.42 -3.19
N VAL A 31 2.05 -6.88 -3.74
CA VAL A 31 1.50 -8.21 -3.53
C VAL A 31 1.19 -8.86 -4.88
N PRO A 32 1.15 -10.20 -4.97
CA PRO A 32 0.66 -10.86 -6.17
C PRO A 32 -0.72 -10.32 -6.57
N PRO A 33 -0.98 -10.18 -7.88
CA PRO A 33 -2.25 -9.68 -8.35
C PRO A 33 -3.36 -10.69 -8.04
N SER A 34 -4.49 -10.18 -7.53
CA SER A 34 -5.71 -10.98 -7.35
C SER A 34 -6.56 -11.05 -8.63
N HIS A 35 -6.24 -10.23 -9.64
CA HIS A 35 -6.97 -10.14 -10.90
C HIS A 35 -6.08 -10.63 -12.06
N PRO A 36 -6.59 -11.50 -12.95
CA PRO A 36 -5.77 -12.15 -13.99
C PRO A 36 -5.19 -11.18 -15.04
N GLU A 37 -5.80 -10.01 -15.22
CA GLU A 37 -5.32 -8.98 -16.17
C GLU A 37 -4.32 -7.98 -15.56
N ALA A 38 -4.02 -8.11 -14.26
CA ALA A 38 -3.12 -7.22 -13.56
C ALA A 38 -1.72 -7.82 -13.48
N ASP A 39 -0.69 -7.01 -13.74
CA ASP A 39 0.68 -7.49 -13.62
C ASP A 39 1.11 -7.57 -12.15
N ALA A 40 0.58 -6.69 -11.29
CA ALA A 40 0.79 -6.74 -9.85
C ALA A 40 -0.32 -6.02 -9.05
N GLY A 41 -0.46 -6.41 -7.79
CA GLY A 41 -1.34 -5.77 -6.81
C GLY A 41 -0.53 -4.96 -5.79
N TYR A 42 -1.17 -4.02 -5.12
CA TYR A 42 -0.54 -3.30 -4.02
C TYR A 42 -1.54 -2.91 -2.93
N VAL A 43 -1.02 -2.86 -1.70
CA VAL A 43 -1.74 -2.41 -0.50
C VAL A 43 -1.14 -1.09 -0.06
N ILE A 44 -1.97 -0.07 0.14
CA ILE A 44 -1.55 1.23 0.62
C ILE A 44 -1.67 1.26 2.14
N MET A 45 -0.65 1.81 2.79
CA MET A 45 -0.63 2.07 4.22
C MET A 45 -0.38 3.56 4.48
N GLU A 46 -1.27 4.18 5.25
CA GLU A 46 -1.15 5.56 5.70
C GLU A 46 -0.97 5.65 7.23
N GLN A 47 -0.76 6.86 7.74
CA GLN A 47 -0.44 7.09 9.16
C GLN A 47 -1.53 6.63 10.13
N ILE A 48 -2.78 6.58 9.68
CA ILE A 48 -3.94 6.27 10.52
C ILE A 48 -4.67 5.04 9.99
N GLU A 49 -4.74 4.88 8.67
CA GLU A 49 -5.60 3.88 8.04
C GLU A 49 -4.94 3.16 6.86
N TYR A 50 -5.66 2.16 6.33
CA TYR A 50 -5.34 1.44 5.10
C TYR A 50 -6.35 1.87 4.02
N PRO A 51 -6.07 2.94 3.25
CA PRO A 51 -7.01 3.42 2.25
C PRO A 51 -7.10 2.45 1.08
N MET A 52 -8.32 2.25 0.60
CA MET A 52 -8.61 1.33 -0.50
C MET A 52 -8.15 1.85 -1.86
N MET A 53 -8.07 3.16 -2.04
CA MET A 53 -7.64 3.83 -3.26
C MET A 53 -6.92 5.13 -2.90
N SER A 54 -5.84 5.45 -3.61
CA SER A 54 -5.19 6.76 -3.52
C SER A 54 -4.52 7.10 -4.86
N GLY A 55 -5.02 8.14 -5.54
CA GLY A 55 -4.59 8.48 -6.91
C GLY A 55 -3.10 8.81 -7.01
N GLY A 56 -2.53 9.52 -6.02
CA GLY A 56 -1.10 9.80 -5.97
C GLY A 56 -0.25 8.55 -5.79
N ASN A 57 -0.75 7.59 -5.00
CA ASN A 57 -0.09 6.30 -4.79
C ASN A 57 -0.21 5.41 -6.02
N THR A 58 -1.35 5.41 -6.70
CA THR A 58 -1.55 4.72 -7.98
C THR A 58 -0.59 5.24 -9.04
N ILE A 59 -0.40 6.56 -9.15
CA ILE A 59 0.54 7.17 -10.11
C ILE A 59 2.00 6.83 -9.76
N SER A 60 2.35 6.90 -8.47
CA SER A 60 3.69 6.53 -7.98
C SER A 60 4.05 5.08 -8.30
N VAL A 61 3.07 4.18 -8.20
CA VAL A 61 3.22 2.74 -8.44
C VAL A 61 3.16 2.43 -9.95
N SER A 62 2.30 3.10 -10.72
CA SER A 62 2.22 2.90 -12.17
C SER A 62 3.49 3.32 -12.91
N ARG A 63 4.20 4.33 -12.39
CA ARG A 63 5.52 4.73 -12.92
C ARG A 63 6.59 3.65 -12.76
N SER A 64 6.37 2.64 -11.92
CA SER A 64 7.29 1.52 -11.69
C SER A 64 7.34 0.49 -12.83
N SER A 65 6.73 0.75 -14.00
CA SER A 65 6.71 -0.10 -15.22
C SER A 65 5.78 -1.33 -15.22
N TRP A 66 4.78 -1.41 -14.33
CA TRP A 66 3.82 -2.52 -14.30
C TRP A 66 2.38 -2.03 -14.52
N LYS A 67 1.47 -2.86 -15.07
CA LYS A 67 0.02 -2.60 -15.06
C LYS A 67 -0.55 -3.06 -13.72
N TRP A 68 -1.23 -2.16 -13.03
CA TRP A 68 -1.64 -2.37 -11.65
C TRP A 68 -3.14 -2.48 -11.49
N ALA A 69 -3.53 -3.31 -10.55
CA ALA A 69 -4.89 -3.42 -10.07
C ALA A 69 -4.91 -3.11 -8.57
N CYS A 70 -5.58 -2.02 -8.19
CA CYS A 70 -5.73 -1.63 -6.80
C CYS A 70 -6.89 -2.43 -6.20
N PHE A 71 -6.59 -3.46 -5.41
CA PHE A 71 -7.63 -4.36 -4.90
C PHE A 71 -7.43 -4.80 -3.44
N ARG A 72 -8.49 -4.52 -2.68
CA ARG A 72 -9.10 -5.11 -1.45
C ARG A 72 -8.34 -5.47 -0.18
#